data_AF-A0AAC9N039-F1
#
_entry.id   AF-A0AAC9N039-F1
#
_cell.length_a   1.000
_cell.length_b   1.000
_cell.length_c   1.000
_cell.angle_alpha   90.00
_cell.angle_beta   90.00
_cell.angle_gamma   90.00
#
_symmetry.space_group_name_H-M   'P 1'
#
loop_
_entity.id
_entity.type
_entity.pdbx_description
1 polymer ?
#
loop_
_entity_poly.entity_id
_entity_poly.type
_entity_poly.pdbx_seq_one_letter_code
_entity_poly.pdbx_strand_id
1 'polypeptide(L)'
;MSLMDDWVEPSVDDLAAIEAESGLISAGVAVVDAESAYLRSGDEITARRLAKARATELSEELLVQRRRTLAHTASAVSRAGQVIPLIRRNASAVASGAA
;
A
#
# COMPACT_ATOMS: atom_id res chain seq x y z
N MET A 1 10.45 22.64 30.80
CA MET A 1 10.61 22.20 29.40
C MET A 1 9.20 21.97 28.88
N SER A 2 8.66 22.94 28.15
CA SER A 2 7.25 22.93 27.71
C SER A 2 7.12 21.97 26.53
N LEU A 3 6.23 20.98 26.63
CA LEU A 3 5.86 20.08 25.53
C LEU A 3 4.95 20.76 24.49
N MET A 4 4.76 22.09 24.56
CA MET A 4 3.70 22.80 23.83
C MET A 4 4.18 23.68 22.67
N ASP A 5 5.49 23.79 22.42
CA ASP A 5 5.99 24.89 21.56
C ASP A 5 6.25 24.54 20.08
N ASP A 6 5.92 23.34 19.59
CA ASP A 6 6.10 22.98 18.16
C ASP A 6 4.92 22.18 17.56
N TRP A 7 3.68 22.53 17.93
CA TRP A 7 2.51 21.99 17.22
C TRP A 7 2.32 22.70 15.88
N VAL A 8 3.00 22.19 14.86
CA VAL A 8 2.74 22.56 13.46
C VAL A 8 1.50 21.80 13.00
N GLU A 9 0.47 22.54 12.62
CA GLU A 9 -0.73 21.94 12.03
C GLU A 9 -0.37 21.25 10.70
N PRO A 10 -0.83 20.02 10.44
CA PRO A 10 -0.56 19.32 9.19
C PRO A 10 -1.04 20.14 8.00
N SER A 11 -0.23 20.18 6.94
CA SER A 11 -0.66 20.80 5.69
C SER A 11 -1.76 19.98 5.02
N VAL A 12 -2.47 20.58 4.06
CA VAL A 12 -3.49 19.86 3.26
C VAL A 12 -2.89 18.65 2.56
N ASP A 13 -1.63 18.75 2.11
CA ASP A 13 -0.91 17.64 1.47
C ASP A 13 -0.59 16.52 2.47
N ASP A 14 -0.24 16.88 3.72
CA ASP A 14 -0.02 15.89 4.79
C ASP A 14 -1.32 15.15 5.12
N LEU A 15 -2.45 15.87 5.22
CA LEU A 15 -3.76 15.25 5.45
C LEU A 15 -4.15 14.32 4.30
N ALA A 16 -3.91 14.70 3.06
CA ALA A 16 -4.16 13.84 1.90
C ALA A 16 -3.26 12.60 1.89
N ALA A 17 -2.00 12.71 2.32
CA ALA A 17 -1.09 11.59 2.46
C ALA A 17 -1.54 10.62 3.57
N ILE A 18 -1.98 11.15 4.72
CA ILE A 18 -2.53 10.36 5.82
C ILE A 18 -3.79 9.62 5.37
N GLU A 19 -4.72 10.31 4.72
CA GLU A 19 -5.95 9.70 4.20
C GLU A 19 -5.64 8.64 3.14
N ALA A 20 -4.62 8.84 2.31
CA ALA A 20 -4.20 7.83 1.35
C ALA A 20 -3.74 6.53 2.02
N GLU A 21 -3.20 6.58 3.24
CA GLU A 21 -2.75 5.41 4.00
C GLU A 21 -3.84 4.81 4.91
N SER A 22 -5.01 5.45 5.04
CA SER A 22 -6.11 5.02 5.94
C SER A 22 -6.62 3.60 5.64
N GLY A 23 -6.63 3.20 4.37
CA GLY A 23 -6.99 1.85 3.93
C GLY A 23 -6.07 0.77 4.49
N LEU A 24 -4.75 1.00 4.47
CA LEU A 24 -3.77 0.05 5.01
C LEU A 24 -3.89 -0.06 6.53
N ILE A 25 -4.08 1.06 7.22
CA ILE A 25 -4.30 1.09 8.67
C ILE A 25 -5.54 0.27 9.03
N SER A 26 -6.65 0.48 8.31
CA SER A 26 -7.91 -0.25 8.53
C SER A 26 -7.75 -1.76 8.27
N ALA A 27 -6.99 -2.14 7.25
CA ALA A 27 -6.70 -3.54 6.96
C ALA A 27 -5.85 -4.20 8.05
N GLY A 28 -4.84 -3.49 8.58
CA GLY A 28 -4.02 -3.97 9.70
C GLY A 28 -4.84 -4.18 10.98
N VAL A 29 -5.77 -3.27 11.31
CA VAL A 29 -6.69 -3.46 12.44
C VAL A 29 -7.56 -4.71 12.25
N ALA A 30 -8.11 -4.92 11.04
CA ALA A 30 -8.92 -6.11 10.74
C ALA A 30 -8.14 -7.42 10.88
N VAL A 31 -6.84 -7.41 10.58
CA VAL A 31 -5.94 -8.54 10.81
C VAL A 31 -5.78 -8.82 12.29
N VAL A 32 -5.46 -7.82 13.11
CA VAL A 32 -5.30 -7.98 14.56
C VAL A 32 -6.59 -8.52 15.21
N ASP A 33 -7.75 -8.03 14.76
CA ASP A 33 -9.04 -8.53 15.22
C ASP A 33 -9.27 -10.00 14.84
N ALA A 34 -8.91 -10.38 13.59
CA ALA A 34 -9.02 -11.75 13.12
C ALA A 34 -8.03 -12.71 13.82
N GLU A 35 -6.80 -12.26 14.10
CA GLU A 35 -5.82 -13.01 14.87
C GLU A 35 -6.31 -13.24 16.30
N SER A 36 -6.84 -12.19 16.93
CA SER A 36 -7.41 -12.27 18.27
C SER A 36 -8.62 -13.22 18.34
N ALA A 37 -9.42 -13.30 17.26
CA ALA A 37 -10.52 -14.25 17.16
C ALA A 37 -10.02 -15.70 16.96
N TYR A 38 -9.01 -15.88 16.11
CA TYR A 38 -8.40 -17.18 15.86
C TYR A 38 -7.69 -17.74 17.09
N LEU A 39 -6.90 -16.91 17.81
CA LEU A 39 -6.22 -17.32 19.05
C LEU A 39 -7.20 -17.77 20.15
N ARG A 40 -8.42 -17.22 20.18
CA ARG A 40 -9.44 -17.59 21.18
C ARG A 40 -10.20 -18.86 20.83
N SER A 41 -10.50 -19.08 19.55
CA SER A 41 -11.39 -20.18 19.12
C SER A 41 -10.67 -21.34 18.43
N GLY A 42 -9.61 -21.05 17.67
CA GLY A 42 -8.86 -22.02 16.88
C GLY A 42 -9.67 -22.70 15.77
N ASP A 43 -10.82 -22.15 15.40
CA ASP A 43 -11.72 -22.79 14.44
C ASP A 43 -11.38 -22.46 12.98
N GLU A 44 -11.89 -23.28 12.07
CA GLU A 44 -11.62 -23.13 10.64
C GLU A 44 -12.21 -21.83 10.06
N ILE A 45 -13.30 -21.34 10.64
CA ILE A 45 -13.97 -20.12 10.19
C ILE A 45 -13.08 -18.90 10.49
N THR A 46 -12.54 -18.80 11.70
CA THR A 46 -11.61 -17.74 12.09
C THR A 46 -10.28 -17.85 11.36
N ALA A 47 -9.78 -19.06 11.09
CA ALA A 47 -8.61 -19.26 10.23
C ALA A 47 -8.83 -18.69 8.81
N ARG A 48 -9.99 -18.97 8.19
CA ARG A 48 -10.35 -18.42 6.86
C ARG A 48 -10.51 -16.90 6.89
N ARG A 49 -11.10 -16.35 7.96
CA ARG A 49 -11.22 -14.90 8.14
C ARG A 49 -9.86 -14.23 8.27
N LEU A 50 -8.94 -14.83 9.04
CA LEU A 50 -7.56 -14.35 9.16
C LEU A 50 -6.84 -14.37 7.81
N ALA A 51 -6.93 -15.48 7.06
CA ALA A 51 -6.33 -15.57 5.73
C ALA A 51 -6.86 -14.49 4.77
N LYS A 52 -8.17 -14.21 4.81
CA LYS A 52 -8.78 -13.13 4.03
C LYS A 52 -8.27 -11.75 4.46
N ALA A 53 -8.20 -11.48 5.76
CA ALA A 53 -7.70 -10.20 6.30
C ALA A 53 -6.25 -9.95 5.85
N ARG A 54 -5.38 -10.96 5.94
CA ARG A 54 -3.98 -10.90 5.48
C ARG A 54 -3.87 -10.65 3.97
N ALA A 55 -4.75 -11.27 3.17
CA ALA A 55 -4.78 -11.01 1.73
C ALA A 55 -5.18 -9.56 1.40
N THR A 56 -6.13 -8.99 2.15
CA THR A 56 -6.52 -7.58 2.01
C THR A 56 -5.40 -6.65 2.44
N GLU A 57 -4.76 -6.89 3.59
CA GLU A 57 -3.60 -6.13 4.07
C GLU A 57 -2.48 -6.07 3.01
N LEU A 58 -2.09 -7.23 2.46
CA LEU A 58 -1.10 -7.30 1.39
C LEU A 58 -1.49 -6.48 0.15
N SER A 59 -2.77 -6.50 -0.23
CA SER A 59 -3.23 -5.74 -1.39
C SER A 59 -3.12 -4.22 -1.17
N GLU A 60 -3.42 -3.74 0.04
CA GLU A 60 -3.29 -2.33 0.41
C GLU A 60 -1.82 -1.91 0.51
N GLU A 61 -0.94 -2.76 1.05
CA GLU A 61 0.50 -2.51 1.08
C GLU A 61 1.06 -2.29 -0.34
N LEU A 62 0.65 -3.14 -1.29
CA LEU A 62 1.05 -2.99 -2.69
C LEU A 62 0.54 -1.67 -3.31
N LEU A 63 -0.66 -1.22 -2.95
CA LEU A 63 -1.19 0.07 -3.41
C LEU A 63 -0.41 1.25 -2.83
N VAL A 64 -0.04 1.19 -1.55
CA VAL A 64 0.84 2.18 -0.91
C VAL A 64 2.21 2.21 -1.57
N GLN A 65 2.85 1.05 -1.79
CA GLN A 65 4.14 0.96 -2.46
C GLN A 65 4.10 1.55 -3.89
N ARG A 66 3.04 1.25 -4.66
CA ARG A 66 2.84 1.80 -6.00
C ARG A 66 2.67 3.32 -5.97
N ARG A 67 1.89 3.87 -5.03
CA ARG A 67 1.72 5.32 -4.88
C ARG A 67 3.03 6.01 -4.53
N ARG A 68 3.81 5.46 -3.59
CA ARG A 68 5.15 5.98 -3.24
C ARG A 68 6.09 5.96 -4.45
N THR A 69 6.06 4.87 -5.22
CA THR A 69 6.88 4.75 -6.45
C THR A 69 6.51 5.81 -7.49
N LEU A 70 5.21 6.05 -7.72
CA LEU A 70 4.74 7.08 -8.65
C LEU A 70 5.08 8.50 -8.18
N ALA A 71 4.98 8.78 -6.89
CA ALA A 71 5.38 10.06 -6.33
C ALA A 71 6.90 10.32 -6.54
N HIS A 72 7.73 9.30 -6.31
CA HIS A 72 9.17 9.38 -6.55
C HIS A 72 9.51 9.60 -8.03
N THR A 73 8.85 8.88 -8.96
CA THR A 73 9.11 9.05 -10.39
C THR A 73 8.61 10.40 -10.91
N ALA A 74 7.43 10.86 -10.49
CA ALA A 74 6.93 12.20 -10.84
C ALA A 74 7.87 13.32 -10.36
N SER A 75 8.36 13.21 -9.12
CA SER A 75 9.36 14.14 -8.56
C SER A 75 10.70 14.10 -9.31
N ALA A 76 11.13 12.93 -9.79
CA ALA A 76 12.35 12.79 -10.58
C ALA A 76 12.18 13.39 -11.99
N VAL A 77 11.04 13.12 -12.66
CA VAL A 77 10.70 13.65 -14.00
C VAL A 77 10.64 15.17 -13.98
N SER A 78 9.98 15.76 -12.98
CA SER A 78 9.88 17.23 -12.85
C SER A 78 11.24 17.90 -12.67
N ARG A 79 12.17 17.28 -11.92
CA ARG A 79 13.52 17.82 -11.70
C ARG A 79 14.46 17.63 -12.89
N ALA A 80 14.33 16.52 -13.63
CA ALA A 80 15.24 16.17 -14.71
C ALA A 80 14.76 16.60 -16.10
N GLY A 81 13.51 17.06 -16.26
CA GLY A 81 12.92 17.37 -17.56
C GLY A 81 12.82 16.16 -18.50
N GLN A 82 13.00 14.95 -17.97
CA GLN A 82 13.11 13.70 -18.73
C GLN A 82 11.80 12.90 -18.64
N VAL A 83 11.24 12.55 -19.79
CA VAL A 83 10.09 11.65 -19.89
C VAL A 83 10.57 10.21 -19.62
N ILE A 84 10.36 9.72 -18.39
CA ILE A 84 10.60 8.30 -18.07
C ILE A 84 9.33 7.52 -18.46
N PRO A 85 9.39 6.59 -19.44
CA PRO A 85 8.21 5.81 -19.80
C PRO A 85 7.81 4.90 -18.65
N LEU A 86 6.69 5.21 -18.01
CA LEU A 86 6.08 4.33 -17.02
C LEU A 86 5.40 3.18 -17.77
N ILE A 87 5.97 1.98 -17.61
CA ILE A 87 5.44 0.66 -18.01
C ILE A 87 5.80 0.23 -19.46
N ARG A 88 6.73 -0.72 -19.58
CA ARG A 88 6.74 -1.64 -20.73
C ARG A 88 5.56 -2.59 -20.54
N ARG A 89 4.50 -2.44 -21.34
CA ARG A 89 3.51 -3.50 -21.54
C ARG A 89 4.25 -4.78 -21.94
N ASN A 90 3.92 -5.90 -21.29
CA ASN A 90 4.37 -7.23 -21.63
C ASN A 90 4.19 -7.48 -23.14
N ALA A 91 5.29 -7.38 -23.90
CA ALA A 91 5.37 -8.05 -25.19
C ALA A 91 5.50 -9.53 -24.88
N SER A 92 4.34 -10.18 -24.80
CA SER A 92 4.19 -11.62 -24.99
C SER A 92 4.85 -11.99 -26.33
N ALA A 93 6.12 -12.40 -26.29
CA ALA A 93 6.73 -13.11 -27.41
C ALA A 93 6.22 -14.56 -27.39
N VAL A 94 4.96 -14.72 -27.79
CA VAL A 94 4.55 -15.95 -28.47
C VAL A 94 5.14 -15.84 -29.87
N ALA A 95 6.24 -16.54 -30.09
CA ALA A 95 6.70 -16.92 -31.42
C ALA A 95 7.10 -18.39 -31.35
N SER A 96 6.07 -19.24 -31.39
CA SER A 96 6.16 -20.55 -32.04
C SER A 96 6.58 -20.35 -33.50
N GLY A 97 7.58 -21.09 -33.99
CA GLY A 97 7.76 -21.26 -35.43
C GLY A 97 9.21 -21.40 -35.90
N ALA A 98 9.64 -22.65 -36.04
CA ALA A 98 10.38 -23.20 -37.19
C ALA A 98 11.47 -22.36 -37.86
N ALA A 99 12.73 -22.78 -37.69
CA ALA A 99 13.62 -23.23 -38.76
C ALA A 99 14.84 -23.93 -38.15
#